data_AF-A0A8D8LWQ2-F1
#
_entry.id   AF-A0A8D8LWQ2-F1
#
_cell.length_a   1.000
_cell.length_b   1.000
_cell.length_c   1.000
_cell.angle_alpha   90.00
_cell.angle_beta   90.00
_cell.angle_gamma   90.00
#
_symmetry.space_group_name_H-M   'P 1'
#
loop_
_entity.id
_entity.type
_entity.pdbx_description
1 polymer ?
#
loop_
_entity_poly.entity_id
_entity_poly.type
_entity_poly.pdbx_seq_one_letter_code
_entity_poly.pdbx_strand_id
1 'polypeptide(L)'
;PIFPLPLFWSLFDQLGSSWTFQAARTDSQILGVHILPDQMQVISPMLSLILIPLFDNILYPALDKIRILENPLRRMVCGGCIAGFAFLAAGYVELNLQGVYLTSQHTRLPKLTFINALPCTVSVVNDISYLDEMESGDILTYPNVTQGKYKNKKLISTCID
;
A
#
# COMPACT_ATOMS: atom_id res chain seq x y z
N PRO A 1 15.12 29.89 -7.45
CA PRO A 1 14.09 28.90 -7.85
C PRO A 1 14.44 27.49 -7.33
N ILE A 2 14.19 27.24 -6.04
CA ILE A 2 14.44 25.93 -5.38
C ILE A 2 13.12 25.23 -4.99
N PHE A 3 11.98 25.92 -5.04
CA PHE A 3 10.68 25.44 -4.59
C PHE A 3 10.22 24.05 -5.11
N PRO A 4 10.43 23.67 -6.38
CA PRO A 4 9.91 22.39 -6.85
C PRO A 4 10.72 21.17 -6.40
N LEU A 5 11.97 21.35 -5.95
CA LEU A 5 12.85 20.25 -5.57
C LEU A 5 12.41 19.59 -4.25
N PRO A 6 12.17 20.33 -3.14
CA PRO A 6 11.63 19.76 -1.90
C PRO A 6 10.23 19.16 -2.08
N LEU A 7 9.41 19.76 -2.95
CA LEU A 7 8.06 19.29 -3.23
C LEU A 7 8.08 17.92 -3.90
N PHE A 8 8.94 17.74 -4.91
CA PHE A 8 9.15 16.44 -5.56
C PHE A 8 9.59 15.36 -4.55
N TRP A 9 10.61 15.63 -3.74
CA TRP A 9 11.08 14.69 -2.73
C TRP A 9 10.00 14.36 -1.70
N SER A 10 9.23 15.35 -1.23
CA SER A 10 8.14 15.11 -0.28
C SER A 10 7.04 14.21 -0.84
N LEU A 11 6.77 14.28 -2.15
CA LEU A 11 5.79 13.44 -2.82
C LEU A 11 6.36 12.05 -3.10
N PHE A 12 7.63 11.96 -3.48
CA PHE A 12 8.32 10.68 -3.74
C PHE A 12 8.36 9.79 -2.49
N ASP A 13 8.63 10.37 -1.33
CA ASP A 13 8.66 9.63 -0.06
C ASP A 13 7.26 9.13 0.37
N GLN A 14 6.17 9.72 -0.13
CA GLN A 14 4.79 9.27 0.13
C GLN A 14 4.39 8.06 -0.72
N LEU A 15 5.05 7.83 -1.86
CA LEU A 15 4.76 6.71 -2.76
C LEU A 15 4.99 5.36 -2.09
N GLY A 16 5.98 5.27 -1.19
CA GLY A 16 6.34 4.03 -0.51
C GLY A 16 5.50 3.71 0.73
N SER A 17 4.89 4.71 1.38
CA SER A 17 4.24 4.54 2.68
C SER A 17 2.72 4.63 2.59
N SER A 18 2.18 5.76 2.12
CA SER A 18 0.73 5.98 2.06
C SER A 18 0.06 5.12 1.00
N TRP A 19 0.68 4.93 -0.16
CA TRP A 19 0.09 4.12 -1.23
C TRP A 19 0.19 2.63 -0.95
N THR A 20 1.27 2.17 -0.32
CA THR A 20 1.37 0.79 0.17
C THR A 20 0.30 0.50 1.22
N PHE A 21 0.04 1.46 2.11
CA PHE A 21 -1.02 1.33 3.11
C PHE A 21 -2.43 1.36 2.50
N GLN A 22 -2.65 2.16 1.45
CA GLN A 22 -3.87 2.14 0.67
C GLN A 22 -4.04 0.82 -0.09
N ALA A 23 -2.95 0.26 -0.64
CA ALA A 23 -2.95 -1.02 -1.34
C ALA A 23 -3.22 -2.20 -0.39
N ALA A 24 -2.70 -2.16 0.84
CA ALA A 24 -2.99 -3.15 1.88
C ALA A 24 -4.47 -3.18 2.32
N ARG A 25 -5.21 -2.14 1.94
CA ARG A 25 -6.63 -1.93 2.22
C ARG A 25 -7.53 -2.25 1.02
N THR A 26 -6.95 -2.37 -0.17
CA THR A 26 -7.62 -2.87 -1.36
C THR A 26 -7.49 -4.39 -1.48
N ASP A 27 -8.32 -5.02 -2.29
CA ASP A 27 -8.20 -6.45 -2.58
C ASP A 27 -6.80 -6.78 -3.13
N SER A 28 -6.13 -7.71 -2.49
CA SER A 28 -4.76 -8.14 -2.78
C SER A 28 -4.68 -9.20 -3.91
N GLN A 29 -5.82 -9.55 -4.52
CA GLN A 29 -5.88 -10.43 -5.68
C GLN A 29 -5.68 -9.66 -6.98
N ILE A 30 -4.46 -9.73 -7.54
CA ILE A 30 -4.17 -9.22 -8.87
C ILE A 30 -3.94 -10.41 -9.79
N LEU A 31 -4.76 -10.55 -10.82
CA LEU A 31 -4.64 -11.59 -11.85
C LEU A 31 -4.65 -13.05 -11.32
N GLY A 32 -5.27 -13.30 -10.16
CA GLY A 32 -5.33 -14.62 -9.52
C GLY A 32 -4.13 -14.97 -8.63
N VAL A 33 -3.19 -14.04 -8.44
CA VAL A 33 -2.06 -14.16 -7.50
C VAL A 33 -2.32 -13.27 -6.30
N HIS A 34 -2.19 -13.83 -5.09
CA HIS A 34 -2.28 -13.07 -3.84
C HIS A 34 -0.94 -12.41 -3.57
N ILE A 35 -0.90 -11.07 -3.65
CA ILE A 35 0.34 -10.30 -3.46
C ILE A 35 0.51 -10.02 -1.97
N LEU A 36 1.61 -10.51 -1.40
CA LEU A 36 1.97 -10.19 -0.02
C LEU A 36 2.40 -8.73 0.09
N PRO A 37 2.07 -8.03 1.20
CA PRO A 37 2.40 -6.62 1.40
C PRO A 37 3.92 -6.34 1.37
N ASP A 38 4.77 -7.32 1.68
CA ASP A 38 6.23 -7.23 1.57
C ASP A 38 6.70 -7.03 0.11
N GLN A 39 5.95 -7.57 -0.86
CA GLN A 39 6.26 -7.44 -2.29
C GLN A 39 5.90 -6.06 -2.87
N MET A 40 5.10 -5.27 -2.16
CA MET A 40 4.71 -3.93 -2.61
C MET A 40 5.89 -2.95 -2.66
N GLN A 41 6.92 -3.16 -1.83
CA GLN A 41 8.11 -2.31 -1.83
C GLN A 41 8.96 -2.50 -3.09
N VAL A 42 8.89 -3.66 -3.74
CA VAL A 42 9.60 -3.98 -5.00
C VAL A 42 8.98 -3.27 -6.20
N ILE A 43 7.69 -2.91 -6.13
CA ILE A 43 6.97 -2.26 -7.23
C ILE A 43 7.53 -0.87 -7.53
N SER A 44 7.97 -0.13 -6.51
CA SER A 44 8.52 1.22 -6.68
C SER A 44 9.74 1.28 -7.62
N PRO A 45 10.83 0.52 -7.39
CA PRO A 45 11.96 0.48 -8.31
C PRO A 45 11.60 -0.22 -9.63
N MET A 46 10.75 -1.25 -9.63
CA MET A 46 10.33 -1.95 -10.84
C MET A 46 9.61 -1.01 -11.83
N LEU A 47 8.72 -0.16 -11.31
CA LEU A 47 7.99 0.81 -12.13
C LEU A 47 8.96 1.81 -12.77
N SER A 48 9.95 2.29 -12.01
CA SER A 48 10.95 3.23 -12.53
C SER A 48 11.83 2.60 -13.62
N LEU A 49 12.22 1.33 -13.48
CA LEU A 49 12.97 0.59 -14.50
C LEU A 49 12.22 0.45 -15.82
N ILE A 50 10.88 0.40 -15.78
CA ILE A 50 10.03 0.33 -16.97
C ILE A 50 9.74 1.73 -17.52
N LEU A 51 9.48 2.72 -16.65
CA LEU A 51 9.09 4.07 -17.05
C LEU A 51 10.24 4.84 -17.70
N ILE A 52 11.48 4.70 -17.23
CA ILE A 52 12.64 5.40 -17.79
C ILE A 52 12.79 5.10 -19.30
N PRO A 53 12.93 3.84 -19.74
CA PRO A 53 13.08 3.54 -21.18
C PRO A 53 11.81 3.86 -21.98
N LEU A 54 10.63 3.79 -21.37
CA LEU A 54 9.37 4.19 -22.00
C LEU A 54 9.38 5.69 -22.33
N PHE A 55 9.78 6.53 -21.36
CA PHE A 55 9.83 7.97 -21.56
C PHE A 55 10.94 8.37 -22.52
N ASP A 56 12.11 7.73 -22.42
CA ASP A 56 13.26 8.01 -23.30
C ASP A 56 13.02 7.62 -24.75
N ASN A 57 12.44 6.44 -25.01
CA ASN A 57 12.31 5.91 -26.36
C ASN A 57 10.96 6.21 -27.03
N ILE A 58 9.91 6.53 -26.26
CA ILE A 58 8.56 6.72 -26.81
C ILE A 58 8.08 8.14 -26.56
N LEU A 59 8.03 8.58 -25.30
CA LEU A 59 7.39 9.84 -24.96
C LEU A 59 8.19 11.05 -25.48
N TYR A 60 9.51 11.08 -25.25
CA TYR A 60 10.34 12.19 -25.71
C TYR A 60 10.41 12.33 -27.23
N PRO A 61 10.61 11.27 -28.04
CA PRO A 61 10.56 11.41 -29.49
C PRO A 61 9.15 11.74 -30.01
N ALA A 62 8.08 11.29 -29.34
CA ALA A 62 6.72 11.68 -29.69
C ALA A 62 6.45 13.17 -29.43
N LEU A 63 6.97 13.71 -28.33
CA LEU A 63 6.80 15.13 -27.96
C LEU A 63 7.75 16.06 -28.73
N ASP A 64 8.91 15.55 -29.16
CA ASP A 64 9.83 16.25 -30.05
C ASP A 64 9.23 16.49 -31.44
N LYS A 65 8.45 15.52 -31.96
CA LYS A 65 7.67 15.69 -33.21
C LYS A 65 6.66 16.84 -33.16
N ILE A 66 6.20 17.23 -31.96
CA ILE A 66 5.24 18.33 -31.78
C ILE A 66 5.98 19.66 -31.49
N ARG A 67 7.31 19.66 -31.32
CA ARG A 67 8.15 20.83 -30.96
C ARG A 67 7.71 21.58 -29.70
N ILE A 68 6.94 20.96 -28.81
CA ILE A 68 6.42 21.62 -27.60
C ILE A 68 7.43 21.53 -26.43
N LEU A 69 8.30 20.51 -26.40
CA LEU A 69 9.13 20.15 -25.24
C LEU A 69 10.64 20.45 -25.38
N GLU A 70 11.04 21.42 -26.19
CA GLU A 70 12.46 21.79 -26.36
C GLU A 70 13.13 22.28 -25.06
N ASN A 71 12.36 22.90 -24.17
CA ASN A 71 12.89 23.44 -22.91
C ASN A 71 12.81 22.43 -21.76
N PRO A 72 13.90 22.22 -21.00
CA PRO A 72 13.92 21.29 -19.86
C PRO A 72 12.86 21.66 -18.81
N LEU A 73 12.54 22.95 -18.68
CA LEU A 73 11.51 23.45 -17.77
C LEU A 73 10.10 22.97 -18.14
N ARG A 74 9.78 22.85 -19.45
CA ARG A 74 8.47 22.35 -19.90
C ARG A 74 8.31 20.85 -19.65
N ARG A 75 9.42 20.09 -19.71
CA ARG A 75 9.44 18.66 -19.39
C ARG A 75 9.08 18.43 -17.91
N MET A 76 9.61 19.28 -17.03
CA MET A 76 9.31 19.23 -15.60
C MET A 76 7.83 19.58 -15.31
N VAL A 77 7.28 20.60 -15.98
CA VAL A 77 5.85 20.96 -15.83
C VAL A 77 4.94 19.84 -16.34
N CYS A 78 5.24 19.25 -17.49
CA CYS A 78 4.47 18.13 -18.04
C CYS A 78 4.46 16.92 -17.09
N GLY A 79 5.63 16.55 -16.55
CA GLY A 79 5.72 15.51 -15.52
C GLY A 79 4.91 15.84 -14.26
N GLY A 80 4.96 17.10 -13.82
CA GLY A 80 4.14 17.60 -12.70
C GLY A 80 2.64 17.51 -12.96
N CYS A 81 2.17 17.81 -14.17
CA CYS A 81 0.76 17.65 -14.54
C CYS A 81 0.33 16.18 -14.51
N ILE A 82 1.14 15.27 -15.07
CA ILE A 82 0.86 13.82 -15.04
C ILE A 82 0.83 13.31 -13.60
N ALA A 83 1.77 13.72 -12.76
CA ALA A 83 1.77 13.40 -11.34
C ALA A 83 0.49 13.92 -10.66
N GLY A 84 0.07 15.15 -10.95
CA GLY A 84 -1.20 15.71 -10.45
C GLY A 84 -2.41 14.86 -10.83
N PHE A 85 -2.51 14.40 -12.07
CA PHE A 85 -3.56 13.46 -12.50
C PHE A 85 -3.50 12.12 -11.75
N ALA A 86 -2.30 11.59 -11.51
CA ALA A 86 -2.13 10.36 -10.72
C ALA A 86 -2.65 10.54 -9.28
N PHE A 87 -2.36 11.68 -8.64
CA PHE A 87 -2.88 11.99 -7.30
C PHE A 87 -4.40 12.13 -7.27
N LEU A 88 -5.01 12.71 -8.31
CA LEU A 88 -6.48 12.77 -8.42
C LEU A 88 -7.09 11.37 -8.52
N ALA A 89 -6.48 10.49 -9.30
CA ALA A 89 -6.93 9.09 -9.41
C ALA A 89 -6.78 8.34 -8.08
N ALA A 90 -5.65 8.50 -7.38
CA ALA A 90 -5.43 7.90 -6.06
C ALA A 90 -6.44 8.41 -5.01
N GLY A 91 -6.74 9.71 -5.04
CA GLY A 91 -7.77 10.31 -4.18
C GLY A 91 -9.17 9.79 -4.49
N TYR A 92 -9.51 9.57 -5.76
CA TYR A 92 -10.78 8.97 -6.15
C TYR A 92 -10.92 7.53 -5.61
N VAL A 93 -9.86 6.73 -5.68
CA VAL A 93 -9.82 5.38 -5.10
C VAL A 93 -10.03 5.47 -3.58
N GLU A 94 -9.31 6.36 -2.89
CA GLU A 94 -9.44 6.53 -1.43
C GLU A 94 -10.88 6.83 -0.99
N LEU A 95 -11.58 7.70 -1.71
CA LEU A 95 -12.97 8.04 -1.41
C LEU A 95 -13.90 6.82 -1.48
N ASN A 96 -13.66 5.92 -2.44
CA ASN A 96 -14.42 4.68 -2.57
C ASN A 96 -14.11 3.71 -1.40
N LEU A 97 -12.84 3.59 -0.99
CA LEU A 97 -12.46 2.78 0.16
C LEU A 97 -13.07 3.31 1.46
N GLN A 98 -13.04 4.63 1.70
CA GLN A 98 -13.60 5.24 2.90
C GLN A 98 -15.10 4.92 3.06
N GLY A 99 -15.88 4.91 1.98
CA GLY A 99 -17.30 4.50 2.02
C GLY A 99 -17.51 3.06 2.50
N VAL A 100 -16.62 2.14 2.09
CA VAL A 100 -16.63 0.74 2.53
C VAL A 100 -16.26 0.62 4.01
N TYR A 101 -15.26 1.37 4.48
CA TYR A 101 -14.84 1.38 5.89
C TYR A 101 -15.88 1.99 6.83
N LEU A 102 -16.54 3.08 6.43
CA LEU A 102 -17.59 3.72 7.22
C LEU A 102 -18.79 2.80 7.41
N THR A 103 -19.11 1.97 6.42
CA THR A 103 -20.13 0.91 6.53
C THR A 103 -19.70 -0.17 7.55
N SER A 104 -18.42 -0.57 7.56
CA SER A 104 -17.91 -1.52 8.57
C SER A 104 -17.91 -0.93 9.99
N GLN A 105 -17.69 0.37 10.15
CA GLN A 105 -17.78 1.05 11.45
C GLN A 105 -19.22 1.16 11.97
N HIS A 106 -20.23 1.10 11.08
CA HIS A 106 -21.63 1.18 11.49
C HIS A 106 -22.12 -0.07 12.23
N THR A 107 -21.48 -1.23 12.03
CA THR A 107 -21.43 -2.27 13.07
C THR A 107 -20.45 -1.82 14.15
N ARG A 108 -20.96 -1.20 15.23
CA ARG A 108 -20.19 -0.66 16.39
C ARG A 108 -19.44 -1.72 17.21
N LEU A 109 -18.70 -2.61 16.56
CA LEU A 109 -18.01 -3.72 17.19
C LEU A 109 -16.51 -3.52 16.98
N PRO A 110 -15.72 -3.41 18.06
CA PRO A 110 -14.28 -3.27 17.93
C PRO A 110 -13.71 -4.49 17.21
N LYS A 111 -12.79 -4.29 16.26
CA LYS A 111 -12.10 -5.36 15.54
C LYS A 111 -10.63 -5.32 15.94
N LEU A 112 -10.06 -6.48 16.29
CA LEU A 112 -8.65 -6.65 16.57
C LEU A 112 -8.04 -7.52 15.49
N THR A 113 -7.05 -7.00 14.78
CA THR A 113 -6.34 -7.72 13.71
C THR A 113 -4.93 -8.02 14.18
N PHE A 114 -4.54 -9.28 14.16
CA PHE A 114 -3.16 -9.72 14.35
C PHE A 114 -2.54 -10.05 13.01
N ILE A 115 -1.27 -9.70 12.84
CA ILE A 115 -0.49 -9.97 11.63
C ILE A 115 0.74 -10.72 12.06
N ASN A 116 0.97 -11.89 11.48
CA ASN A 116 2.20 -12.64 11.71
C ASN A 116 3.30 -12.15 10.76
N ALA A 117 4.16 -11.27 11.28
CA ALA A 117 5.30 -10.72 10.53
C ALA A 117 6.57 -11.60 10.61
N LEU A 118 6.49 -12.77 11.27
CA LEU A 118 7.61 -13.69 11.41
C LEU A 118 7.62 -14.72 10.26
N PRO A 119 8.79 -15.26 9.87
CA PRO A 119 8.92 -16.30 8.84
C PRO A 119 8.46 -17.70 9.33
N CYS A 120 7.88 -17.79 10.52
CA CYS A 120 7.54 -19.03 11.22
C CYS A 120 6.08 -19.00 11.67
N THR A 121 5.50 -20.18 11.85
CA THR A 121 4.12 -20.33 12.33
C THR A 121 3.99 -19.83 13.76
N VAL A 122 3.02 -18.96 14.04
CA VAL A 122 2.73 -18.44 15.37
C VAL A 122 1.39 -18.97 15.83
N SER A 123 1.36 -19.56 17.03
CA SER A 123 0.11 -20.02 17.65
C SER A 123 -0.46 -18.95 18.56
N VAL A 124 -1.73 -18.57 18.32
CA VAL A 124 -2.45 -17.64 19.18
C VAL A 124 -3.24 -18.45 20.20
N VAL A 125 -2.84 -18.37 21.47
CA VAL A 125 -3.53 -19.09 22.56
C VAL A 125 -4.59 -18.19 23.18
N ASN A 126 -5.85 -18.61 23.05
CA ASN A 126 -7.00 -17.98 23.70
C ASN A 126 -7.48 -18.81 24.90
N ASP A 127 -8.05 -18.15 25.92
CA ASP A 127 -8.63 -18.79 27.12
C ASP A 127 -9.72 -19.85 26.80
N ILE A 128 -10.23 -19.86 25.56
CA ILE A 128 -11.19 -20.83 25.04
C ILE A 128 -10.52 -21.59 23.88
N SER A 129 -9.70 -22.60 24.21
CA SER A 129 -9.25 -23.79 23.43
C SER A 129 -8.93 -23.73 21.92
N TYR A 130 -9.15 -22.63 21.22
CA TYR A 130 -8.86 -22.43 19.81
C TYR A 130 -7.42 -21.95 19.71
N LEU A 131 -6.54 -22.86 19.28
CA LEU A 131 -5.23 -22.53 18.76
C LEU A 131 -5.46 -22.11 17.31
N ASP A 132 -5.52 -20.81 17.05
CA ASP A 132 -5.42 -20.34 15.67
C ASP A 132 -3.92 -20.29 15.35
N GLU A 133 -3.49 -21.20 14.47
CA GLU A 133 -2.15 -21.19 13.89
C GLU A 133 -2.12 -20.15 12.77
N MET A 134 -1.14 -19.26 12.81
CA MET A 134 -0.88 -18.26 11.79
C MET A 134 0.36 -18.65 11.02
N GLU A 135 0.27 -18.86 9.72
CA GLU A 135 1.44 -18.99 8.86
C GLU A 135 2.12 -17.62 8.66
N SER A 136 3.29 -17.63 8.01
CA SER A 136 4.03 -16.39 7.75
C SER A 136 3.24 -15.48 6.80
N GLY A 137 2.98 -14.25 7.23
CA GLY A 137 2.18 -13.27 6.47
C GLY A 137 0.67 -13.38 6.69
N ASP A 138 0.19 -14.31 7.50
CA ASP A 138 -1.24 -14.45 7.77
C ASP A 138 -1.81 -13.31 8.61
N ILE A 139 -3.09 -13.03 8.37
CA ILE A 139 -3.85 -11.96 9.01
C ILE A 139 -5.07 -12.57 9.72
N LEU A 140 -5.03 -12.64 11.06
CA LEU A 140 -6.17 -13.08 11.86
C LEU A 140 -6.99 -11.88 12.32
N THR A 141 -8.28 -11.90 12.02
CA THR A 141 -9.23 -10.88 12.44
C THR A 141 -10.19 -11.42 13.50
N TYR A 142 -10.20 -10.81 14.68
CA TYR A 142 -11.22 -11.03 15.69
C TYR A 142 -12.30 -9.95 15.60
N PRO A 143 -13.54 -10.29 15.18
CA PRO A 143 -14.66 -9.35 15.25
C PRO A 143 -15.17 -9.24 16.69
N ASN A 144 -15.69 -8.08 17.07
CA ASN A 144 -16.42 -7.87 18.33
C ASN A 144 -15.59 -8.07 19.61
N VAL A 145 -14.53 -7.27 19.73
CA VAL A 145 -13.60 -7.27 20.86
C VAL A 145 -14.06 -6.26 21.93
N THR A 146 -14.96 -6.68 22.81
CA THR A 146 -15.33 -5.87 23.98
C THR A 146 -14.30 -6.01 25.11
N GLN A 147 -14.08 -4.94 25.89
CA GLN A 147 -13.01 -4.79 26.91
C GLN A 147 -13.01 -5.82 28.06
N GLY A 148 -13.89 -6.82 28.07
CA GLY A 148 -13.96 -7.85 29.13
C GLY A 148 -13.49 -9.26 28.74
N LYS A 149 -13.42 -9.60 27.44
CA LYS A 149 -13.29 -10.99 26.98
C LYS A 149 -11.85 -11.43 26.63
N TYR A 150 -10.89 -10.52 26.64
CA TYR A 150 -9.55 -10.73 26.07
C TYR A 150 -8.41 -10.45 27.08
N LYS A 151 -8.68 -10.60 28.39
CA LYS A 151 -7.78 -10.15 29.47
C LYS A 151 -6.49 -10.98 29.63
N ASN A 152 -6.47 -12.26 29.22
CA ASN A 152 -5.34 -13.18 29.41
C ASN A 152 -4.91 -13.90 28.12
N LYS A 153 -4.90 -13.20 26.97
CA LYS A 153 -4.40 -13.81 25.72
C LYS A 153 -2.87 -13.81 25.69
N LYS A 154 -2.29 -14.96 25.37
CA LYS A 154 -0.83 -15.14 25.24
C LYS A 154 -0.51 -15.55 23.81
N LEU A 155 0.39 -14.81 23.17
CA LEU A 155 0.97 -15.20 21.89
C LEU A 155 2.14 -16.14 22.21
N ILE A 156 2.10 -17.35 21.65
CA ILE A 156 3.22 -18.30 21.77
C ILE A 156 3.83 -18.44 20.37
N SER A 157 4.97 -17.80 20.18
CA SER A 157 5.82 -18.02 19.02
C SER A 157 6.60 -19.33 19.22
N THR A 158 6.44 -20.28 18.30
CA THR A 158 7.20 -21.54 18.26
C THR A 158 8.40 -21.44 17.32
N CYS A 159 8.90 -20.23 17.07
CA CYS A 159 10.10 -20.00 16.28
C CYS A 159 11.31 -20.54 17.07
N ILE A 160 11.81 -21.69 16.64
CA ILE A 160 13.13 -22.19 17.00
C ILE A 160 14.06 -21.63 15.91
N ASP A 161 15.16 -21.01 16.34
CA ASP A 161 16.18 -20.38 15.48
C ASP A 161 16.64 -21.27 14.31
#